data_AF-A0A0B7A173-F1
#
_entry.id   AF-A0A0B7A173-F1
#
_cell.length_a   1.000
_cell.length_b   1.000
_cell.length_c   1.000
_cell.angle_alpha   90.00
_cell.angle_beta   90.00
_cell.angle_gamma   90.00
#
_symmetry.space_group_name_H-M   'P 1'
#
loop_
_entity.id
_entity.type
_entity.pdbx_description
1 polymer ?
#
loop_
_entity_poly.entity_id
_entity_poly.type
_entity_poly.pdbx_seq_one_letter_code
_entity_poly.pdbx_strand_id
1 'polypeptide(L)'
;MATFLNVDAVKYLCSCGKKFPICRLYICKHCQKLRCIDCVQHEVDTPYCPSCLENMPSAEAKLKKNRCSNCFDCPLCGHTLMTRATSHTTQSTDDPAKTITKKMYYMACGFCRWTTRDVMLADQSVATGNWPELENPHSKRISALLDNYKLLAQIEKAERERKKYVKRRNHLYIQEKYGLSPMTSKRKGLTSFSNLSLKDGDKIPEDLEPSVTVENFDPLPSEFLTETSSLDKTTKLAHRLFVPEFQPEANGQLHPVHKHLLMRKSLRCKECEHNLSKGDFNPSSIKFKIQLTALHHVPEVRIFSPSTYVYNKETVITLTLSNPSVFNTTVFLLPIENETDTDFCSAKVDLTKKELVIACRDEPSMHMYDDSTQAHEFKDDPKLIVFRKGNKIGVAVKVTPLVPEGDVKISFILKHEFRNTTVASLQNESKEPEIVWLEHKVYICLGKI
;
A
#
# COMPACT_ATOMS: atom_id res chain seq x y z
N MET A 1 -5.18 -18.51 1.97
CA MET A 1 -5.78 -19.10 3.20
C MET A 1 -6.61 -18.11 4.04
N ALA A 2 -6.29 -16.81 4.08
CA ALA A 2 -7.06 -15.83 4.86
C ALA A 2 -8.52 -15.60 4.42
N THR A 3 -8.94 -16.09 3.24
CA THR A 3 -10.32 -15.99 2.74
C THR A 3 -11.10 -17.31 2.82
N PHE A 4 -10.43 -18.43 3.13
CA PHE A 4 -11.09 -19.73 3.27
C PHE A 4 -11.77 -19.88 4.62
N LEU A 5 -11.18 -19.30 5.67
CA LEU A 5 -11.77 -19.20 7.00
C LEU A 5 -12.41 -17.82 7.19
N ASN A 6 -13.50 -17.75 7.96
CA ASN A 6 -14.13 -16.48 8.30
C ASN A 6 -13.33 -15.72 9.37
N VAL A 7 -12.27 -15.03 8.92
CA VAL A 7 -11.38 -14.29 9.82
C VAL A 7 -12.05 -13.06 10.42
N ASP A 8 -13.10 -12.53 9.78
CA ASP A 8 -13.84 -11.36 10.26
C ASP A 8 -14.79 -11.69 11.42
N ALA A 9 -14.94 -12.96 11.82
CA ALA A 9 -15.72 -13.36 12.99
C ALA A 9 -15.07 -12.92 14.32
N VAL A 10 -13.73 -12.94 14.40
CA VAL A 10 -12.97 -12.54 15.59
C VAL A 10 -12.13 -11.32 15.28
N LYS A 11 -12.38 -10.22 16.00
CA LYS A 11 -11.72 -8.93 15.81
C LYS A 11 -11.07 -8.45 17.10
N TYR A 12 -9.97 -7.74 16.96
CA TYR A 12 -9.21 -7.13 18.04
C TYR A 12 -9.33 -5.62 17.92
N LEU A 13 -9.34 -4.92 19.06
CA LEU A 13 -9.37 -3.47 19.09
C LEU A 13 -7.99 -2.89 18.74
N CYS A 14 -7.98 -2.01 17.75
CA CYS A 14 -6.83 -1.15 17.51
C CYS A 14 -6.83 0.04 18.49
N SER A 15 -5.66 0.64 18.72
CA SER A 15 -5.49 1.88 19.48
C SER A 15 -6.36 3.08 19.02
N CYS A 16 -6.95 3.03 17.82
CA CYS A 16 -7.88 4.05 17.31
C CYS A 16 -9.37 3.74 17.56
N GLY A 17 -9.69 2.65 18.26
CA GLY A 17 -11.07 2.23 18.53
C GLY A 17 -11.73 1.41 17.41
N LYS A 18 -11.09 1.23 16.26
CA LYS A 18 -11.58 0.36 15.19
C LYS A 18 -11.26 -1.12 15.45
N LYS A 19 -12.13 -2.02 14.99
CA LYS A 19 -12.06 -3.48 15.19
C LYS A 19 -11.56 -4.15 13.91
N PHE A 20 -10.47 -4.91 13.98
CA PHE A 20 -9.88 -5.61 12.83
C PHE A 20 -9.49 -7.05 13.18
N PRO A 21 -9.49 -7.99 12.21
CA PRO A 21 -8.95 -9.32 12.43
C PRO A 21 -7.45 -9.27 12.75
N ILE A 22 -6.96 -10.19 13.58
CA ILE A 22 -5.56 -10.23 14.04
C ILE A 22 -4.54 -10.26 12.89
N CYS A 23 -4.88 -10.90 11.77
CA CYS A 23 -4.00 -11.01 10.59
C CYS A 23 -3.82 -9.69 9.83
N ARG A 24 -4.68 -8.70 10.05
CA ARG A 24 -4.60 -7.35 9.45
C ARG A 24 -4.05 -6.29 10.43
N LEU A 25 -3.66 -6.71 11.63
CA LEU A 25 -3.07 -5.84 12.65
C LEU A 25 -1.56 -6.04 12.73
N TYR A 26 -0.89 -5.00 13.19
CA TYR A 26 0.54 -4.94 13.48
C TYR A 26 0.75 -4.59 14.95
N ILE A 27 1.90 -4.96 15.51
CA ILE A 27 2.29 -4.61 16.88
C ILE A 27 3.62 -3.83 16.86
N CYS A 28 3.65 -2.59 17.37
CA CYS A 28 4.95 -1.89 17.56
C CYS A 28 5.59 -2.45 18.83
N LYS A 29 6.76 -3.09 18.72
CA LYS A 29 7.51 -3.57 19.89
C LYS A 29 8.02 -2.44 20.81
N HIS A 30 8.13 -1.22 20.29
CA HIS A 30 8.59 -0.05 21.06
C HIS A 30 7.48 0.59 21.89
N CYS A 31 6.28 0.81 21.33
CA CYS A 31 5.15 1.38 22.08
C CYS A 31 4.12 0.34 22.56
N GLN A 32 4.33 -0.93 22.24
CA GLN A 32 3.56 -2.09 22.72
C GLN A 32 2.05 -2.01 22.44
N LYS A 33 1.66 -1.27 21.39
CA LYS A 33 0.27 -1.07 20.99
C LYS A 33 -0.02 -1.73 19.64
N LEU A 34 -1.24 -2.25 19.49
CA LEU A 34 -1.77 -2.72 18.22
C LEU A 34 -2.11 -1.57 17.27
N ARG A 35 -1.75 -1.72 16.00
CA ARG A 35 -1.97 -0.78 14.90
C ARG A 35 -2.64 -1.48 13.72
N CYS A 36 -3.73 -0.91 13.23
CA CYS A 36 -4.33 -1.31 11.98
C CYS A 36 -3.67 -0.59 10.79
N ILE A 37 -4.06 -0.98 9.58
CA ILE A 37 -3.57 -0.39 8.34
C ILE A 37 -3.79 1.14 8.27
N ASP A 38 -4.84 1.66 8.90
CA ASP A 38 -5.11 3.12 8.93
C ASP A 38 -4.20 3.88 9.94
N CYS A 39 -3.79 3.19 11.01
CA CYS A 39 -2.96 3.76 12.08
C CYS A 39 -1.47 3.73 11.78
N VAL A 40 -1.05 3.01 10.75
CA VAL A 40 0.34 2.99 10.29
C VAL A 40 0.57 4.04 9.22
N GLN A 41 1.81 4.50 9.12
CA GLN A 41 2.28 5.35 8.03
C GLN A 41 2.77 4.46 6.89
N HIS A 42 2.26 4.73 5.69
CA HIS A 42 2.65 4.01 4.48
C HIS A 42 3.80 4.74 3.82
N GLU A 43 4.88 4.02 3.54
CA GLU A 43 6.03 4.51 2.80
C GLU A 43 6.19 3.74 1.49
N VAL A 44 6.71 4.46 0.50
CA VAL A 44 7.06 3.97 -0.82
C VAL A 44 8.48 3.40 -0.72
N ASP A 45 8.63 2.08 -0.86
CA ASP A 45 9.95 1.43 -0.74
C ASP A 45 10.58 1.27 -2.12
N THR A 46 10.03 0.40 -2.97
CA THR A 46 10.58 0.13 -4.31
C THR A 46 9.48 -0.07 -5.37
N PRO A 47 9.54 0.67 -6.50
CA PRO A 47 8.72 0.36 -7.66
C PRO A 47 9.28 -0.88 -8.38
N TYR A 48 8.39 -1.74 -8.86
CA TYR A 48 8.75 -2.93 -9.63
C TYR A 48 7.71 -3.22 -10.72
N CYS A 49 8.15 -3.87 -11.79
CA CYS A 49 7.25 -4.33 -12.84
C CYS A 49 6.62 -5.68 -12.45
N PRO A 50 5.29 -5.83 -12.49
CA PRO A 50 4.65 -7.11 -12.13
C PRO A 50 4.83 -8.21 -13.19
N SER A 51 5.30 -7.87 -14.40
CA SER A 51 5.52 -8.85 -15.47
C SER A 51 6.95 -9.36 -15.53
N CYS A 52 7.96 -8.48 -15.63
CA CYS A 52 9.36 -8.90 -15.65
C CYS A 52 9.97 -9.07 -14.25
N LEU A 53 9.24 -8.68 -13.18
CA LEU A 53 9.71 -8.76 -11.79
C LEU A 53 11.04 -8.02 -11.57
N GLU A 54 11.24 -6.95 -12.32
CA GLU A 54 12.41 -6.08 -12.21
C GLU A 54 12.11 -4.90 -11.28
N ASN A 55 13.01 -4.65 -10.33
CA ASN A 55 12.97 -3.44 -9.51
C ASN A 55 13.51 -2.26 -10.32
N MET A 56 12.85 -1.12 -10.20
CA MET A 56 13.36 0.14 -10.76
C MET A 56 13.73 1.10 -9.63
N PRO A 57 14.87 1.81 -9.72
CA PRO A 57 15.18 2.92 -8.83
C PRO A 57 14.14 4.04 -8.96
N SER A 58 13.82 4.73 -7.86
CA SER A 58 12.78 5.77 -7.84
C SER A 58 13.05 6.94 -8.79
N ALA A 59 14.33 7.30 -9.02
CA ALA A 59 14.70 8.34 -9.98
C ALA A 59 14.39 7.94 -11.43
N GLU A 60 14.69 6.70 -11.79
CA GLU A 60 14.40 6.14 -13.11
C GLU A 60 12.89 5.96 -13.31
N ALA A 61 12.18 5.44 -12.30
CA ALA A 61 10.72 5.35 -12.34
C ALA A 61 10.08 6.73 -12.55
N LYS A 62 10.59 7.78 -11.89
CA LYS A 62 10.10 9.16 -12.10
C LYS A 62 10.35 9.65 -13.53
N LEU A 63 11.52 9.40 -14.10
CA LEU A 63 11.85 9.78 -15.48
C LEU A 63 10.93 9.07 -16.49
N LYS A 64 10.66 7.78 -16.26
CA LYS A 64 9.82 6.92 -17.11
C LYS A 64 8.33 6.97 -16.76
N LYS A 65 7.87 8.03 -16.07
CA LYS A 65 6.46 8.23 -15.68
C LYS A 65 5.82 7.01 -14.97
N ASN A 66 6.57 6.31 -14.11
CA ASN A 66 6.18 5.07 -13.41
C ASN A 66 5.77 3.91 -14.33
N ARG A 67 6.40 3.81 -15.51
CA ARG A 67 6.18 2.73 -16.47
C ARG A 67 7.46 1.89 -16.68
N CYS A 68 7.27 0.62 -17.00
CA CYS A 68 8.36 -0.29 -17.36
C CYS A 68 8.79 -0.07 -18.82
N SER A 69 10.09 -0.04 -19.10
CA SER A 69 10.59 0.11 -20.49
C SER A 69 10.35 -1.10 -21.39
N ASN A 70 10.33 -2.30 -20.82
CA ASN A 70 10.35 -3.53 -21.60
C ASN A 70 8.95 -4.16 -21.76
N CYS A 71 8.08 -3.98 -20.77
CA CYS A 71 6.76 -4.58 -20.74
C CYS A 71 5.70 -3.59 -21.21
N PHE A 72 4.70 -4.09 -21.95
CA PHE A 72 3.59 -3.30 -22.45
C PHE A 72 2.26 -3.95 -22.06
N ASP A 73 1.24 -3.13 -21.89
CA ASP A 73 -0.14 -3.55 -21.67
C ASP A 73 -0.94 -3.36 -22.96
N CYS A 74 -1.83 -4.31 -23.23
CA CYS A 74 -2.73 -4.27 -24.36
C CYS A 74 -3.73 -3.11 -24.19
N PRO A 75 -3.88 -2.23 -25.18
CA PRO A 75 -4.76 -1.06 -25.06
C PRO A 75 -6.27 -1.43 -25.03
N LEU A 76 -6.64 -2.64 -25.47
CA LEU A 76 -8.02 -3.12 -25.47
C LEU A 76 -8.45 -3.83 -24.17
N CYS A 77 -7.57 -4.61 -23.54
CA CYS A 77 -7.95 -5.43 -22.38
C CYS A 77 -7.06 -5.25 -21.14
N GLY A 78 -5.97 -4.47 -21.22
CA GLY A 78 -5.03 -4.27 -20.13
C GLY A 78 -4.16 -5.49 -19.78
N HIS A 79 -4.25 -6.58 -20.54
CA HIS A 79 -3.38 -7.75 -20.36
C HIS A 79 -1.97 -7.48 -20.91
N THR A 80 -0.95 -8.06 -20.28
CA THR A 80 0.46 -7.92 -20.71
C THR A 80 0.63 -8.43 -22.15
N LEU A 81 1.25 -7.61 -23.00
CA LEU A 81 1.60 -8.01 -24.36
C LEU A 81 2.83 -8.91 -24.38
N MET A 82 2.87 -9.82 -25.36
CA MET A 82 4.00 -10.71 -25.60
C MET A 82 4.62 -10.42 -26.96
N THR A 83 5.94 -10.33 -27.02
CA THR A 83 6.69 -10.20 -28.27
C THR A 83 6.72 -11.54 -29.00
N ARG A 84 6.28 -11.58 -30.25
CA ARG A 84 6.33 -12.73 -31.15
C ARG A 84 7.26 -12.44 -32.32
N ALA A 85 7.96 -13.47 -32.78
CA ALA A 85 8.88 -13.36 -33.91
C ALA A 85 8.25 -13.96 -35.18
N THR A 86 8.52 -13.33 -36.31
CA THR A 86 8.24 -13.83 -37.66
C THR A 86 9.47 -13.65 -38.54
N SER A 87 9.77 -14.62 -39.39
CA SER A 87 10.85 -14.52 -40.37
C SER A 87 10.36 -13.79 -41.61
N HIS A 88 11.00 -12.67 -41.96
CA HIS A 88 10.75 -11.96 -43.22
C HIS A 88 11.95 -12.15 -44.16
N THR A 89 11.70 -12.61 -45.38
CA THR A 89 12.72 -12.71 -46.44
C THR A 89 12.76 -11.40 -47.21
N THR A 90 13.88 -10.68 -47.14
CA THR A 90 14.13 -9.46 -47.93
C THR A 90 15.32 -9.69 -48.85
N GLN A 91 15.22 -9.26 -50.10
CA GLN A 91 16.35 -9.27 -51.03
C GLN A 91 17.45 -8.33 -50.51
N SER A 92 18.71 -8.74 -50.61
CA SER A 92 19.83 -7.92 -50.15
C SER A 92 19.98 -6.68 -51.03
N THR A 93 20.31 -5.53 -50.43
CA THR A 93 20.52 -4.27 -51.15
C THR A 93 21.75 -4.29 -52.06
N ASP A 94 22.69 -5.20 -51.79
CA ASP A 94 23.99 -5.27 -52.47
C ASP A 94 24.02 -6.37 -53.55
N ASP A 95 23.18 -7.41 -53.43
CA ASP A 95 23.07 -8.53 -54.39
C ASP A 95 21.59 -9.00 -54.54
N PRO A 96 20.92 -8.79 -55.68
CA PRO A 96 19.52 -9.21 -55.87
C PRO A 96 19.32 -10.75 -55.89
N ALA A 97 20.41 -11.52 -55.97
CA ALA A 97 20.38 -12.99 -55.92
C ALA A 97 20.45 -13.57 -54.49
N LYS A 98 20.83 -12.77 -53.48
CA LYS A 98 20.92 -13.21 -52.08
C LYS A 98 19.68 -12.79 -51.30
N THR A 99 18.89 -13.80 -50.90
CA THR A 99 17.75 -13.58 -50.01
C THR A 99 18.22 -13.63 -48.56
N ILE A 100 18.06 -12.54 -47.81
CA ILE A 100 18.42 -12.49 -46.39
C ILE A 100 17.14 -12.69 -45.57
N THR A 101 17.11 -13.75 -44.75
CA THR A 101 16.06 -13.98 -43.74
C THR A 101 16.35 -13.13 -42.50
N LYS A 102 15.56 -12.08 -42.26
CA LYS A 102 15.63 -11.27 -41.05
C LYS A 102 14.50 -11.66 -40.09
N LYS A 103 14.81 -11.79 -38.81
CA LYS A 103 13.80 -11.95 -37.75
C LYS A 103 13.17 -10.59 -37.48
N MET A 104 11.86 -10.53 -37.59
CA MET A 104 11.05 -9.36 -37.29
C MET A 104 10.13 -9.68 -36.11
N TYR A 105 9.88 -8.70 -35.26
CA TYR A 105 9.13 -8.84 -34.02
C TYR A 105 7.86 -7.98 -34.07
N TYR A 106 6.74 -8.54 -33.60
CA TYR A 106 5.46 -7.86 -33.39
C TYR A 106 4.92 -8.21 -32.00
N MET A 107 4.07 -7.38 -31.42
CA MET A 107 3.44 -7.71 -30.13
C MET A 107 2.04 -8.27 -30.33
N ALA A 108 1.68 -9.25 -29.50
CA ALA A 108 0.36 -9.85 -29.50
C ALA A 108 -0.17 -10.05 -28.08
N CYS A 109 -1.48 -9.86 -27.91
CA CYS A 109 -2.18 -10.18 -26.68
C CYS A 109 -2.60 -11.65 -26.65
N GLY A 110 -2.31 -12.37 -25.56
CA GLY A 110 -2.76 -13.75 -25.37
C GLY A 110 -4.27 -13.89 -25.13
N PHE A 111 -4.92 -12.82 -24.62
CA PHE A 111 -6.34 -12.84 -24.25
C PHE A 111 -7.26 -12.43 -25.41
N CYS A 112 -7.16 -11.19 -25.89
CA CYS A 112 -8.05 -10.65 -26.93
C CYS A 112 -7.51 -10.80 -28.36
N ARG A 113 -6.34 -11.42 -28.55
CA ARG A 113 -5.69 -11.61 -29.86
C ARG A 113 -5.32 -10.34 -30.63
N TRP A 114 -5.45 -9.17 -30.01
CA TRP A 114 -4.96 -7.90 -30.57
C TRP A 114 -3.47 -7.97 -30.90
N THR A 115 -3.08 -7.39 -32.02
CA THR A 115 -1.69 -7.32 -32.46
C THR A 115 -1.28 -5.89 -32.83
N THR A 116 0.01 -5.59 -32.78
CA THR A 116 0.54 -4.30 -33.25
C THR A 116 0.29 -4.06 -34.75
N ARG A 117 0.04 -5.12 -35.51
CA ARG A 117 -0.30 -5.04 -36.93
C ARG A 117 -1.71 -4.48 -37.16
N ASP A 118 -2.61 -4.65 -36.20
CA ASP A 118 -3.99 -4.13 -36.28
C ASP A 118 -4.01 -2.59 -36.34
N VAL A 119 -2.98 -1.95 -35.79
CA VAL A 119 -2.77 -0.50 -35.79
C VAL A 119 -1.65 -0.07 -36.74
N MET A 120 -1.27 -0.95 -37.68
CA MET A 120 -0.27 -0.67 -38.71
C MET A 120 1.12 -0.25 -38.15
N LEU A 121 1.46 -0.70 -36.94
CA LEU A 121 2.82 -0.52 -36.43
C LEU A 121 3.77 -1.50 -37.11
N ALA A 122 4.84 -0.96 -37.69
CA ALA A 122 5.86 -1.74 -38.36
C ALA A 122 6.56 -2.70 -37.39
N ASP A 123 6.76 -3.94 -37.85
CA ASP A 123 7.51 -4.94 -37.11
C ASP A 123 8.97 -4.47 -36.91
N GLN A 124 9.50 -4.73 -35.72
CA GLN A 124 10.84 -4.28 -35.32
C GLN A 124 11.88 -5.37 -35.56
N SER A 125 13.11 -4.98 -35.93
CA SER A 125 14.23 -5.91 -36.08
C SER A 125 14.82 -6.38 -34.75
N VAL A 126 14.56 -5.64 -33.66
CA VAL A 126 15.02 -5.93 -32.30
C VAL A 126 13.80 -6.23 -31.42
N ALA A 127 13.91 -7.24 -30.55
CA ALA A 127 12.81 -7.69 -29.70
C ALA A 127 12.38 -6.67 -28.62
N THR A 128 13.34 -5.90 -28.10
CA THR A 128 13.16 -4.99 -26.95
C THR A 128 13.85 -3.64 -27.21
N GLY A 129 13.21 -2.55 -26.81
CA GLY A 129 13.84 -1.23 -26.70
C GLY A 129 13.69 -0.27 -27.89
N ASN A 130 13.06 -0.70 -28.99
CA ASN A 130 12.90 0.14 -30.20
C ASN A 130 11.43 0.28 -30.64
N TRP A 131 10.50 0.14 -29.70
CA TRP A 131 9.08 0.31 -29.99
C TRP A 131 8.75 1.81 -30.02
N PRO A 132 8.12 2.33 -31.08
CA PRO A 132 7.85 3.75 -31.21
C PRO A 132 6.86 4.20 -30.13
N GLU A 133 7.24 5.24 -29.40
CA GLU A 133 6.38 5.91 -28.42
C GLU A 133 5.69 7.11 -29.06
N LEU A 134 4.43 7.34 -28.69
CA LEU A 134 3.72 8.55 -29.09
C LEU A 134 4.19 9.74 -28.25
N GLU A 135 4.68 10.78 -28.91
CA GLU A 135 4.95 12.06 -28.27
C GLU A 135 3.70 12.93 -28.25
N ASN A 136 3.47 13.62 -27.14
CA ASN A 136 2.34 14.54 -27.03
C ASN A 136 2.51 15.71 -28.01
N PRO A 137 1.55 15.99 -28.92
CA PRO A 137 1.65 17.05 -29.92
C PRO A 137 1.89 18.43 -29.30
N HIS A 138 1.40 18.67 -28.09
CA HIS A 138 1.48 19.95 -27.39
C HIS A 138 2.68 20.06 -26.44
N SER A 139 3.59 19.07 -26.42
CA SER A 139 4.74 19.03 -25.50
C SER A 139 5.63 20.29 -25.58
N LYS A 140 5.91 20.77 -26.81
CA LYS A 140 6.71 21.99 -27.05
C LYS A 140 6.03 23.24 -26.47
N ARG A 141 4.72 23.39 -26.72
CA ARG A 141 3.93 24.52 -26.19
C ARG A 141 3.88 24.49 -24.67
N ILE A 142 3.63 23.33 -24.07
CA ILE A 142 3.62 23.17 -22.61
C ILE A 142 4.96 23.59 -22.00
N SER A 143 6.07 23.18 -22.61
CA SER A 143 7.41 23.53 -22.14
C SER A 143 7.67 25.04 -22.22
N ALA A 144 7.29 25.68 -23.33
CA ALA A 144 7.39 27.13 -23.49
C ALA A 144 6.55 27.90 -22.46
N LEU A 145 5.30 27.48 -22.23
CA LEU A 145 4.42 28.06 -21.21
C LEU A 145 5.04 27.93 -19.80
N LEU A 146 5.53 26.74 -19.45
CA LEU A 146 6.14 26.50 -18.15
C LEU A 146 7.38 27.37 -17.92
N ASP A 147 8.24 27.54 -18.92
CA ASP A 147 9.45 28.34 -18.77
C ASP A 147 9.15 29.83 -18.62
N ASN A 148 8.16 30.33 -19.36
CA ASN A 148 7.68 31.71 -19.20
C ASN A 148 7.07 31.96 -17.81
N TYR A 149 6.13 31.11 -17.38
CA TYR A 149 5.49 31.26 -16.06
C TYR A 149 6.48 31.07 -14.90
N LYS A 150 7.53 30.25 -15.07
CA LYS A 150 8.63 30.17 -14.08
C LYS A 150 9.35 31.51 -13.97
N LEU A 151 9.63 32.17 -15.09
CA LEU A 151 10.30 33.46 -15.10
C LEU A 151 9.42 34.56 -14.48
N LEU A 152 8.13 34.60 -14.82
CA LEU A 152 7.17 35.50 -14.18
C LEU A 152 7.06 35.25 -12.67
N ALA A 153 7.02 33.99 -12.23
CA ALA A 153 7.00 33.64 -10.81
C ALA A 153 8.29 34.04 -10.09
N GLN A 154 9.45 34.01 -10.76
CA GLN A 154 10.71 34.50 -10.22
C GLN A 154 10.70 36.02 -10.03
N ILE A 155 10.19 36.76 -11.01
CA ILE A 155 10.02 38.23 -10.92
C ILE A 155 9.06 38.57 -9.77
N GLU A 156 7.90 37.90 -9.71
CA GLU A 156 6.92 38.13 -8.64
C GLU A 156 7.50 37.81 -7.26
N LYS A 157 8.29 36.72 -7.15
CA LYS A 157 8.97 36.35 -5.90
C LYS A 157 10.00 37.41 -5.50
N ALA A 158 10.82 37.89 -6.43
CA ALA A 158 11.82 38.93 -6.18
C ALA A 158 11.15 40.25 -5.76
N GLU A 159 10.04 40.63 -6.41
CA GLU A 159 9.27 41.81 -6.05
C GLU A 159 8.62 41.67 -4.66
N ARG A 160 8.08 40.48 -4.35
CA ARG A 160 7.48 40.18 -3.04
C ARG A 160 8.52 40.22 -1.92
N GLU A 161 9.73 39.70 -2.17
CA GLU A 161 10.86 39.78 -1.24
C GLU A 161 11.34 41.23 -1.07
N ARG A 162 11.43 42.00 -2.15
CA ARG A 162 11.74 43.44 -2.11
C ARG A 162 10.69 44.22 -1.31
N LYS A 163 9.39 43.98 -1.53
CA LYS A 163 8.29 44.60 -0.78
C LYS A 163 8.34 44.24 0.71
N LYS A 164 8.62 42.97 1.06
CA LYS A 164 8.84 42.54 2.46
C LYS A 164 10.03 43.28 3.08
N TYR A 165 11.12 43.42 2.34
CA TYR A 165 12.31 44.13 2.80
C TYR A 165 12.06 45.64 2.99
N VAL A 166 11.41 46.31 2.03
CA VAL A 166 11.07 47.74 2.14
C VAL A 166 10.12 48.00 3.31
N LYS A 167 9.10 47.15 3.53
CA LYS A 167 8.25 47.25 4.73
C LYS A 167 9.04 47.09 6.03
N ARG A 168 10.00 46.15 6.09
CA ARG A 168 10.91 46.00 7.25
C ARG A 168 11.84 47.21 7.41
N ARG A 169 12.31 47.80 6.31
CA ARG A 169 13.18 48.99 6.33
C ARG A 169 12.45 50.25 6.75
N ASN A 170 11.18 50.45 6.35
CA ASN A 170 10.37 51.55 6.85
C ASN A 170 10.13 51.46 8.36
N HIS A 171 9.98 50.25 8.91
CA HIS A 171 9.91 50.05 10.36
C HIS A 171 11.22 50.39 11.06
N LEU A 172 12.38 50.03 10.48
CA LEU A 172 13.71 50.41 10.98
C LEU A 172 13.98 51.92 10.90
N TYR A 173 13.55 52.59 9.83
CA TYR A 173 13.69 54.03 9.66
C TYR A 173 12.84 54.83 10.66
N ILE A 174 11.65 54.33 11.02
CA ILE A 174 10.84 54.89 12.11
C ILE A 174 11.57 54.70 13.46
N GLN A 175 12.18 53.54 13.70
CA GLN A 175 12.92 53.29 14.94
C GLN A 175 14.17 54.19 15.09
N GLU A 176 14.86 54.50 13.99
CA GLU A 176 15.98 55.46 13.94
C GLU A 176 15.51 56.91 14.13
N LYS A 177 14.38 57.32 13.52
CA LYS A 177 13.88 58.71 13.60
C LYS A 177 13.25 59.06 14.95
N TYR A 178 12.75 58.06 15.70
CA TYR A 178 12.17 58.23 17.04
C TYR A 178 13.08 57.73 18.18
N GLY A 179 14.36 57.47 17.91
CA GLY A 179 15.41 57.45 18.95
C GLY A 179 15.33 56.34 20.00
N LEU A 180 14.91 55.11 19.64
CA LEU A 180 15.02 53.97 20.56
C LEU A 180 16.46 53.43 20.61
N SER A 181 17.26 54.02 21.51
CA SER A 181 18.57 53.63 22.09
C SER A 181 19.70 53.10 21.17
N PRO A 182 20.91 53.70 21.19
CA PRO A 182 22.01 53.39 20.27
C PRO A 182 22.83 52.13 20.61
N MET A 183 22.42 51.29 21.57
CA MET A 183 23.25 50.18 22.07
C MET A 183 23.19 48.87 21.26
N THR A 184 22.46 48.79 20.14
CA THR A 184 22.35 47.52 19.37
C THR A 184 22.83 47.59 17.90
N SER A 185 23.41 48.70 17.45
CA SER A 185 23.83 48.87 16.04
C SER A 185 25.13 48.16 15.63
N LYS A 186 25.74 47.33 16.48
CA LYS A 186 27.02 46.64 16.16
C LYS A 186 26.90 45.18 15.69
N ARG A 187 25.73 44.70 15.25
CA ARG A 187 25.60 43.28 14.80
C ARG A 187 24.78 43.01 13.54
N LYS A 188 24.65 43.97 12.62
CA LYS A 188 23.98 43.74 11.33
C LYS A 188 24.77 44.26 10.13
N GLY A 189 26.02 43.82 10.01
CA GLY A 189 26.77 43.86 8.77
C GLY A 189 27.15 42.44 8.37
N LEU A 190 26.20 41.67 7.80
CA LEU A 190 26.45 40.38 7.13
C LEU A 190 25.12 39.76 6.64
N THR A 191 24.44 40.42 5.70
CA THR A 191 23.58 39.70 4.75
C THR A 191 23.82 40.30 3.38
N SER A 192 24.51 39.55 2.52
CA SER A 192 24.89 39.90 1.14
C SER A 192 23.75 40.56 0.37
N PHE A 193 23.98 41.80 -0.06
CA PHE A 193 23.12 42.53 -0.99
C PHE A 193 23.32 42.11 -2.46
N SER A 194 24.13 41.08 -2.74
CA SER A 194 24.47 40.62 -4.09
C SER A 194 23.42 39.71 -4.74
N ASN A 195 22.39 39.27 -4.01
CA ASN A 195 21.44 38.25 -4.50
C ASN A 195 20.03 38.79 -4.75
N LEU A 196 19.77 40.10 -4.57
CA LEU A 196 18.44 40.71 -4.73
C LEU A 196 18.31 41.68 -5.91
N SER A 197 19.40 41.96 -6.60
CA SER A 197 19.35 42.65 -7.89
C SER A 197 19.30 41.56 -8.96
N LEU A 198 18.22 41.55 -9.76
CA LEU A 198 18.25 40.89 -11.08
C LEU A 198 19.57 41.33 -11.73
N LYS A 199 20.42 40.38 -12.11
CA LYS A 199 21.61 40.73 -12.90
C LYS A 199 21.08 41.33 -14.20
N ASP A 200 21.78 42.32 -14.75
CA ASP A 200 21.51 43.00 -16.03
C ASP A 200 21.61 42.08 -17.28
N GLY A 201 21.16 40.82 -17.16
CA GLY A 201 21.05 39.84 -18.22
C GLY A 201 19.92 38.83 -18.00
N ASP A 202 19.03 39.04 -17.02
CA ASP A 202 17.83 38.22 -16.88
C ASP A 202 16.91 38.48 -18.08
N LYS A 203 16.63 37.41 -18.82
CA LYS A 203 15.77 37.43 -20.02
C LYS A 203 14.46 38.14 -19.67
N ILE A 204 14.15 39.20 -20.41
CA ILE A 204 12.83 39.84 -20.36
C ILE A 204 11.80 38.72 -20.64
N PRO A 205 10.68 38.61 -19.90
CA PRO A 205 9.62 37.68 -20.26
C PRO A 205 9.25 37.94 -21.72
N GLU A 206 9.46 36.96 -22.60
CA GLU A 206 8.92 37.03 -23.95
C GLU A 206 7.39 37.01 -23.84
N ASP A 207 6.71 37.93 -24.54
CA ASP A 207 5.26 37.93 -24.59
C ASP A 207 4.82 36.68 -25.36
N LEU A 208 4.32 35.69 -24.64
CA LEU A 208 3.74 34.50 -25.25
C LEU A 208 2.46 34.90 -25.99
N GLU A 209 2.40 34.57 -27.28
CA GLU A 209 1.17 34.76 -28.05
C GLU A 209 0.04 33.91 -27.44
N PRO A 210 -1.06 34.54 -26.98
CA PRO A 210 -2.21 33.81 -26.48
C PRO A 210 -2.77 32.91 -27.58
N SER A 211 -3.42 31.80 -27.19
CA SER A 211 -4.08 30.95 -28.17
C SER A 211 -5.15 31.73 -28.92
N VAL A 212 -5.09 31.70 -30.25
CA VAL A 212 -6.09 32.33 -31.11
C VAL A 212 -7.45 31.67 -30.86
N THR A 213 -8.46 32.49 -30.60
CA THR A 213 -9.85 32.04 -30.49
C THR A 213 -10.38 31.71 -31.88
N VAL A 214 -10.95 30.53 -32.04
CA VAL A 214 -11.62 30.15 -33.30
C VAL A 214 -13.05 30.69 -33.27
N GLU A 215 -13.48 31.39 -34.32
CA GLU A 215 -14.84 31.95 -34.40
C GLU A 215 -15.91 30.87 -34.59
N ASN A 216 -15.60 29.81 -35.32
CA ASN A 216 -16.47 28.65 -35.54
C ASN A 216 -15.65 27.35 -35.47
N PHE A 217 -16.18 26.34 -34.77
CA PHE A 217 -15.57 25.02 -34.75
C PHE A 217 -15.84 24.27 -36.05
N ASP A 218 -14.93 23.35 -36.41
CA ASP A 218 -15.14 22.45 -37.54
C ASP A 218 -16.46 21.69 -37.35
N PRO A 219 -17.37 21.70 -38.35
CA PRO A 219 -18.63 21.00 -38.25
C PRO A 219 -18.41 19.49 -38.21
N LEU A 220 -19.35 18.77 -37.60
CA LEU A 220 -19.34 17.31 -37.61
C LEU A 220 -19.33 16.79 -39.07
N PRO A 221 -18.40 15.90 -39.45
CA PRO A 221 -18.36 15.34 -40.79
C PRO A 221 -19.69 14.69 -41.16
N SER A 222 -20.17 14.92 -42.39
CA SER A 222 -21.46 14.42 -42.88
C SER A 222 -21.56 12.88 -42.89
N GLU A 223 -20.41 12.19 -42.91
CA GLU A 223 -20.30 10.73 -42.83
C GLU A 223 -20.98 10.15 -41.57
N PHE A 224 -20.92 10.85 -40.44
CA PHE A 224 -21.56 10.42 -39.20
C PHE A 224 -23.09 10.41 -39.25
N LEU A 225 -23.71 11.14 -40.19
CA LEU A 225 -25.16 11.21 -40.34
C LEU A 225 -25.70 10.11 -41.26
N THR A 226 -24.90 9.64 -42.21
CA THR A 226 -25.31 8.71 -43.26
C THR A 226 -24.85 7.27 -43.02
N GLU A 227 -23.72 7.07 -42.34
CA GLU A 227 -23.13 5.74 -42.15
C GLU A 227 -23.63 5.03 -40.89
N THR A 228 -23.77 3.71 -40.96
CA THR A 228 -24.05 2.88 -39.78
C THR A 228 -22.81 2.74 -38.91
N SER A 229 -22.87 3.21 -37.67
CA SER A 229 -21.75 3.14 -36.73
C SER A 229 -21.45 1.69 -36.30
N SER A 230 -20.26 1.20 -36.60
CA SER A 230 -19.78 -0.11 -36.11
C SER A 230 -19.07 0.03 -34.76
N LEU A 231 -19.64 -0.56 -33.70
CA LEU A 231 -19.07 -0.53 -32.35
C LEU A 231 -17.66 -1.15 -32.27
N ASP A 232 -17.34 -2.07 -33.16
CA ASP A 232 -16.04 -2.75 -33.22
C ASP A 232 -14.90 -1.85 -33.70
N LYS A 233 -15.20 -0.70 -34.33
CA LYS A 233 -14.19 0.28 -34.78
C LYS A 233 -13.97 1.40 -33.77
N THR A 234 -14.92 1.62 -32.86
CA THR A 234 -14.89 2.71 -31.89
C THR A 234 -14.33 2.23 -30.55
N THR A 235 -13.57 3.09 -29.89
CA THR A 235 -13.01 2.79 -28.56
C THR A 235 -14.05 2.98 -27.45
N LYS A 236 -13.97 2.15 -26.40
CA LYS A 236 -14.76 2.34 -25.17
C LYS A 236 -14.16 3.47 -24.33
N LEU A 237 -14.97 4.07 -23.45
CA LEU A 237 -14.52 5.11 -22.53
C LEU A 237 -13.29 4.68 -21.70
N ALA A 238 -13.29 3.44 -21.20
CA ALA A 238 -12.16 2.90 -20.44
C ALA A 238 -10.85 2.87 -21.25
N HIS A 239 -10.93 2.60 -22.56
CA HIS A 239 -9.76 2.61 -23.45
C HIS A 239 -9.23 4.03 -23.65
N ARG A 240 -10.13 5.01 -23.84
CA ARG A 240 -9.77 6.43 -23.97
C ARG A 240 -9.10 6.98 -22.71
N LEU A 241 -9.66 6.64 -21.54
CA LEU A 241 -9.13 7.07 -20.24
C LEU A 241 -7.83 6.37 -19.84
N PHE A 242 -7.52 5.22 -20.45
CA PHE A 242 -6.24 4.54 -20.24
C PHE A 242 -5.06 5.34 -20.82
N VAL A 243 -5.31 6.14 -21.87
CA VAL A 243 -4.34 7.03 -22.50
C VAL A 243 -4.90 8.46 -22.54
N PRO A 244 -4.88 9.17 -21.40
CA PRO A 244 -5.50 10.50 -21.30
C PRO A 244 -4.79 11.57 -22.15
N GLU A 245 -3.54 11.35 -22.55
CA GLU A 245 -2.79 12.30 -23.37
C GLU A 245 -3.31 12.38 -24.82
N PHE A 246 -3.90 11.29 -25.35
CA PHE A 246 -4.30 11.19 -26.77
C PHE A 246 -5.78 10.85 -26.97
N GLN A 247 -6.44 10.22 -25.99
CA GLN A 247 -7.87 9.85 -26.02
C GLN A 247 -8.35 9.29 -27.38
N PRO A 248 -7.74 8.20 -27.88
CA PRO A 248 -7.99 7.69 -29.24
C PRO A 248 -9.45 7.31 -29.44
N GLU A 249 -10.08 7.80 -30.50
CA GLU A 249 -11.50 7.58 -30.76
C GLU A 249 -11.77 6.27 -31.51
N ALA A 250 -10.83 5.90 -32.39
CA ALA A 250 -10.88 4.72 -33.22
C ALA A 250 -9.90 3.64 -32.74
N ASN A 251 -10.26 2.38 -32.94
CA ASN A 251 -9.41 1.24 -32.55
C ASN A 251 -8.08 1.20 -33.32
N GLY A 252 -8.04 1.78 -34.53
CA GLY A 252 -6.79 1.94 -35.30
C GLY A 252 -5.76 2.89 -34.67
N GLN A 253 -6.18 3.74 -33.73
CA GLN A 253 -5.32 4.69 -33.01
C GLN A 253 -4.87 4.15 -31.63
N LEU A 254 -5.18 2.88 -31.31
CA LEU A 254 -4.83 2.27 -30.03
C LEU A 254 -3.40 1.74 -30.04
N HIS A 255 -2.44 2.57 -29.63
CA HIS A 255 -1.06 2.16 -29.50
C HIS A 255 -0.79 1.36 -28.21
N PRO A 256 0.19 0.44 -28.21
CA PRO A 256 0.59 -0.27 -27.00
C PRO A 256 1.16 0.71 -25.98
N VAL A 257 0.82 0.53 -24.71
CA VAL A 257 1.24 1.42 -23.63
C VAL A 257 2.19 0.68 -22.71
N HIS A 258 3.27 1.33 -22.27
CA HIS A 258 4.17 0.74 -21.30
C HIS A 258 3.46 0.31 -20.02
N LYS A 259 3.85 -0.84 -19.48
CA LYS A 259 3.20 -1.45 -18.32
C LYS A 259 3.38 -0.59 -17.08
N HIS A 260 2.31 -0.43 -16.31
CA HIS A 260 2.36 0.35 -15.06
C HIS A 260 3.18 -0.39 -13.99
N LEU A 261 4.11 0.32 -13.35
CA LEU A 261 4.84 -0.22 -12.21
C LEU A 261 3.94 -0.32 -10.99
N LEU A 262 4.15 -1.37 -10.18
CA LEU A 262 3.57 -1.50 -8.86
C LEU A 262 4.55 -1.03 -7.80
N MET A 263 4.05 -0.75 -6.60
CA MET A 263 4.84 -0.24 -5.50
C MET A 263 4.86 -1.21 -4.33
N ARG A 264 6.06 -1.52 -3.82
CA ARG A 264 6.22 -2.17 -2.52
C ARG A 264 6.05 -1.13 -1.42
N LYS A 265 5.22 -1.46 -0.44
CA LYS A 265 4.92 -0.59 0.70
C LYS A 265 5.74 -1.03 1.91
N SER A 266 6.39 -0.07 2.56
CA SER A 266 6.92 -0.22 3.91
C SER A 266 5.95 0.43 4.89
N LEU A 267 5.80 -0.13 6.08
CA LEU A 267 4.89 0.38 7.11
C LEU A 267 5.67 0.82 8.33
N ARG A 268 5.40 2.03 8.80
CA ARG A 268 5.93 2.57 10.06
C ARG A 268 4.82 2.87 11.04
N CYS A 269 5.13 2.80 12.32
CA CYS A 269 4.19 3.27 13.34
C CYS A 269 4.18 4.81 13.37
N LYS A 270 2.99 5.41 13.46
CA LYS A 270 2.84 6.87 13.57
C LYS A 270 3.33 7.47 14.89
N GLU A 271 3.30 6.70 15.99
CA GLU A 271 3.77 7.18 17.31
C GLU A 271 5.27 6.96 17.51
N CYS A 272 5.77 5.78 17.15
CA CYS A 272 7.15 5.37 17.43
C CYS A 272 8.10 5.61 16.23
N GLU A 273 7.61 5.92 15.02
CA GLU A 273 8.36 6.00 13.74
C GLU A 273 9.21 4.77 13.36
N HIS A 274 9.12 3.70 14.15
CA HIS A 274 9.79 2.44 13.88
C HIS A 274 9.06 1.63 12.82
N ASN A 275 9.85 0.88 12.03
CA ASN A 275 9.34 0.00 10.99
C ASN A 275 8.58 -1.18 11.58
N LEU A 276 7.38 -1.41 11.06
CA LEU A 276 6.51 -2.53 11.42
C LEU A 276 6.55 -3.64 10.37
N SER A 277 6.59 -3.26 9.10
CA SER A 277 6.64 -4.21 7.99
C SER A 277 7.54 -3.66 6.91
N LYS A 278 8.55 -4.43 6.54
CA LYS A 278 9.41 -4.16 5.40
C LYS A 278 9.67 -5.46 4.66
N GLY A 279 9.22 -5.51 3.40
CA GLY A 279 9.50 -6.63 2.52
C GLY A 279 10.99 -6.74 2.20
N ASP A 280 11.40 -7.89 1.70
CA ASP A 280 12.70 -8.06 1.05
C ASP A 280 12.79 -7.15 -0.20
N PHE A 281 14.00 -6.91 -0.71
CA PHE A 281 14.17 -6.10 -1.91
C PHE A 281 13.72 -6.87 -3.16
N ASN A 282 13.97 -8.18 -3.24
CA ASN A 282 13.70 -8.99 -4.43
C ASN A 282 12.19 -9.10 -4.74
N PRO A 283 11.71 -8.71 -5.95
CA PRO A 283 10.31 -8.79 -6.40
C PRO A 283 9.66 -10.15 -6.29
N SER A 284 10.45 -11.22 -6.47
CA SER A 284 9.99 -12.61 -6.39
C SER A 284 9.97 -13.18 -4.97
N SER A 285 10.59 -12.46 -4.02
CA SER A 285 10.69 -12.90 -2.63
C SER A 285 9.41 -12.58 -1.86
N ILE A 286 8.92 -13.56 -1.12
CA ILE A 286 7.83 -13.43 -0.13
C ILE A 286 8.37 -13.14 1.28
N LYS A 287 9.70 -13.06 1.43
CA LYS A 287 10.34 -12.84 2.73
C LYS A 287 10.19 -11.38 3.16
N PHE A 288 10.18 -11.18 4.46
CA PHE A 288 10.17 -9.86 5.07
C PHE A 288 11.50 -9.65 5.79
N LYS A 289 12.10 -8.47 5.59
CA LYS A 289 13.23 -8.02 6.40
C LYS A 289 12.78 -7.67 7.81
N ILE A 290 11.59 -7.08 7.93
CA ILE A 290 10.94 -6.76 9.21
C ILE A 290 9.48 -7.19 9.10
N GLN A 291 9.02 -8.02 10.03
CA GLN A 291 7.65 -8.53 10.05
C GLN A 291 7.07 -8.50 11.46
N LEU A 292 6.41 -7.41 11.82
CA LEU A 292 5.73 -7.23 13.11
C LEU A 292 4.20 -7.30 12.95
N THR A 293 3.73 -8.32 12.23
CA THR A 293 2.29 -8.62 12.13
C THR A 293 1.81 -9.21 13.46
N ALA A 294 0.67 -8.76 13.97
CA ALA A 294 0.16 -9.14 15.28
C ALA A 294 -0.07 -10.65 15.42
N LEU A 295 -0.46 -11.33 14.34
CA LEU A 295 -0.63 -12.79 14.29
C LEU A 295 0.62 -13.59 14.74
N HIS A 296 1.82 -13.03 14.61
CA HIS A 296 3.07 -13.69 15.00
C HIS A 296 3.52 -13.39 16.43
N HIS A 297 2.78 -12.54 17.15
CA HIS A 297 3.22 -11.99 18.43
C HIS A 297 2.14 -11.98 19.51
N VAL A 298 0.87 -12.01 19.12
CA VAL A 298 -0.30 -11.97 20.00
C VAL A 298 -1.07 -13.29 19.89
N PRO A 299 -1.49 -13.92 21.00
CA PRO A 299 -2.28 -15.13 20.96
C PRO A 299 -3.55 -14.98 20.13
N GLU A 300 -3.75 -15.89 19.20
CA GLU A 300 -4.89 -15.89 18.29
C GLU A 300 -6.07 -16.64 18.92
N VAL A 301 -7.24 -15.99 18.95
CA VAL A 301 -8.51 -16.58 19.37
C VAL A 301 -9.30 -17.00 18.12
N ARG A 302 -9.82 -18.23 18.12
CA ARG A 302 -10.73 -18.74 17.07
C ARG A 302 -11.92 -19.49 17.67
N ILE A 303 -13.01 -19.53 16.92
CA ILE A 303 -14.18 -20.37 17.24
C ILE A 303 -13.88 -21.77 16.71
N PHE A 304 -13.91 -22.80 17.57
CA PHE A 304 -13.64 -24.18 17.15
C PHE A 304 -14.88 -24.84 16.53
N SER A 305 -16.00 -24.79 17.26
CA SER A 305 -17.28 -25.35 16.84
C SER A 305 -18.37 -24.28 16.89
N PRO A 306 -19.11 -24.05 15.79
CA PRO A 306 -20.32 -23.24 15.85
C PRO A 306 -21.39 -24.00 16.63
N SER A 307 -22.11 -23.31 17.52
CA SER A 307 -23.22 -23.86 18.29
C SER A 307 -24.53 -23.17 17.93
N THR A 308 -25.65 -23.86 18.11
CA THR A 308 -26.99 -23.25 18.01
C THR A 308 -27.30 -22.49 19.30
N TYR A 309 -27.72 -21.25 19.17
CA TYR A 309 -28.05 -20.38 20.30
C TYR A 309 -29.56 -20.35 20.53
N VAL A 310 -29.98 -20.30 21.77
CA VAL A 310 -31.38 -20.13 22.15
C VAL A 310 -31.46 -19.01 23.18
N TYR A 311 -32.47 -18.14 23.04
CA TYR A 311 -32.70 -17.02 23.94
C TYR A 311 -32.68 -17.45 25.43
N ASN A 312 -31.91 -16.72 26.26
CA ASN A 312 -31.73 -16.96 27.69
C ASN A 312 -31.25 -18.37 28.10
N LYS A 313 -30.79 -19.20 27.15
CA LYS A 313 -30.24 -20.52 27.45
C LYS A 313 -28.72 -20.47 27.47
N GLU A 314 -28.12 -21.04 28.51
CA GLU A 314 -26.68 -21.18 28.60
C GLU A 314 -26.18 -22.22 27.58
N THR A 315 -25.25 -21.79 26.73
CA THR A 315 -24.60 -22.62 25.72
C THR A 315 -23.10 -22.63 25.97
N VAL A 316 -22.49 -23.82 25.93
CA VAL A 316 -21.04 -23.97 26.07
C VAL A 316 -20.43 -23.96 24.68
N ILE A 317 -19.53 -23.01 24.44
CA ILE A 317 -18.76 -22.90 23.20
C ILE A 317 -17.30 -23.26 23.47
N THR A 318 -16.59 -23.73 22.44
CA THR A 318 -15.16 -23.98 22.53
C THR A 318 -14.39 -22.94 21.72
N LEU A 319 -13.59 -22.13 22.41
CA LEU A 319 -12.67 -21.18 21.80
C LEU A 319 -11.26 -21.78 21.75
N THR A 320 -10.62 -21.74 20.59
CA THR A 320 -9.20 -22.12 20.47
C THR A 320 -8.33 -20.89 20.72
N LEU A 321 -7.37 -21.02 21.64
CA LEU A 321 -6.28 -20.06 21.83
C LEU A 321 -4.99 -20.66 21.29
N SER A 322 -4.31 -19.93 20.40
CA SER A 322 -3.04 -20.36 19.80
C SER A 322 -1.93 -19.41 20.21
N ASN A 323 -0.85 -19.95 20.79
CA ASN A 323 0.33 -19.17 21.13
C ASN A 323 1.30 -19.09 19.93
N PRO A 324 1.62 -17.90 19.41
CA PRO A 324 2.61 -17.76 18.34
C PRO A 324 4.06 -17.71 18.83
N SER A 325 4.28 -17.54 20.14
CA SER A 325 5.60 -17.36 20.75
C SER A 325 6.39 -18.67 20.84
N VAL A 326 7.73 -18.56 20.80
CA VAL A 326 8.67 -19.66 21.07
C VAL A 326 8.73 -19.99 22.57
N PHE A 327 8.12 -19.17 23.43
CA PHE A 327 8.04 -19.41 24.87
C PHE A 327 6.62 -19.76 25.31
N ASN A 328 6.52 -20.55 26.36
CA ASN A 328 5.26 -20.75 27.07
C ASN A 328 4.70 -19.39 27.50
N THR A 329 3.42 -19.18 27.25
CA THR A 329 2.76 -17.89 27.49
C THR A 329 1.54 -18.11 28.38
N THR A 330 1.48 -17.36 29.47
CA THR A 330 0.32 -17.35 30.36
C THR A 330 -0.71 -16.34 29.82
N VAL A 331 -1.98 -16.73 29.90
CA VAL A 331 -3.11 -15.98 29.36
C VAL A 331 -4.23 -15.92 30.39
N PHE A 332 -4.84 -14.74 30.53
CA PHE A 332 -6.06 -14.52 31.29
C PHE A 332 -7.16 -13.98 30.38
N LEU A 333 -8.38 -14.49 30.58
CA LEU A 333 -9.59 -13.99 29.94
C LEU A 333 -10.37 -13.19 30.99
N LEU A 334 -10.34 -11.87 30.87
CA LEU A 334 -10.95 -10.96 31.85
C LEU A 334 -12.23 -10.33 31.28
N PRO A 335 -13.26 -10.09 32.12
CA PRO A 335 -14.45 -9.35 31.71
C PRO A 335 -14.10 -7.89 31.39
N ILE A 336 -14.89 -7.25 30.53
CA ILE A 336 -14.77 -5.81 30.27
C ILE A 336 -15.62 -5.08 31.31
N GLU A 337 -14.97 -4.32 32.20
CA GLU A 337 -15.65 -3.58 33.29
C GLU A 337 -16.18 -2.20 32.85
N ASN A 338 -15.71 -1.65 31.72
CA ASN A 338 -16.04 -0.29 31.28
C ASN A 338 -17.13 -0.28 30.20
N GLU A 339 -18.29 0.27 30.56
CA GLU A 339 -19.60 0.28 29.89
C GLU A 339 -19.73 1.11 28.58
N THR A 340 -18.64 1.45 27.89
CA THR A 340 -18.73 2.32 26.69
C THR A 340 -19.02 1.59 25.37
N ASP A 341 -19.00 0.26 25.36
CA ASP A 341 -19.17 -0.58 24.15
C ASP A 341 -20.40 -1.53 24.31
N THR A 342 -21.37 -1.13 25.12
CA THR A 342 -22.62 -1.87 25.40
C THR A 342 -23.43 -2.18 24.13
N ASP A 343 -23.23 -1.42 23.05
CA ASP A 343 -23.90 -1.63 21.76
C ASP A 343 -23.45 -2.90 21.01
N PHE A 344 -22.26 -3.45 21.30
CA PHE A 344 -21.78 -4.63 20.58
C PHE A 344 -22.18 -5.95 21.26
N CYS A 345 -22.32 -5.98 22.59
CA CYS A 345 -22.52 -7.22 23.34
C CYS A 345 -23.99 -7.60 23.42
N SER A 346 -24.38 -8.68 22.75
CA SER A 346 -25.73 -9.25 22.81
C SER A 346 -25.82 -10.50 23.70
N ALA A 347 -24.71 -10.93 24.30
CA ALA A 347 -24.65 -12.09 25.17
C ALA A 347 -23.75 -11.85 26.37
N LYS A 348 -24.14 -12.43 27.52
CA LYS A 348 -23.32 -12.48 28.72
C LYS A 348 -22.37 -13.66 28.61
N VAL A 349 -21.11 -13.44 29.00
CA VAL A 349 -20.07 -14.46 29.00
C VAL A 349 -19.59 -14.69 30.41
N ASP A 350 -19.57 -15.96 30.83
CA ASP A 350 -18.94 -16.36 32.07
C ASP A 350 -17.51 -16.81 31.77
N LEU A 351 -16.55 -15.96 32.14
CA LEU A 351 -15.12 -16.16 31.92
C LEU A 351 -14.48 -16.64 33.22
N THR A 352 -13.73 -17.73 33.15
CA THR A 352 -12.93 -18.18 34.28
C THR A 352 -11.69 -17.29 34.45
N LYS A 353 -11.53 -16.69 35.62
CA LYS A 353 -10.34 -15.90 36.02
C LYS A 353 -9.08 -16.75 36.28
N LYS A 354 -9.06 -18.01 35.83
CA LYS A 354 -7.93 -18.94 36.03
C LYS A 354 -6.82 -18.63 35.04
N GLU A 355 -5.59 -18.84 35.48
CA GLU A 355 -4.40 -18.74 34.65
C GLU A 355 -4.38 -19.88 33.62
N LEU A 356 -4.24 -19.54 32.34
CA LEU A 356 -4.14 -20.51 31.25
C LEU A 356 -2.73 -20.47 30.68
N VAL A 357 -1.97 -21.55 30.87
CA VAL A 357 -0.62 -21.67 30.31
C VAL A 357 -0.68 -22.36 28.94
N ILE A 358 -0.29 -21.65 27.89
CA ILE A 358 -0.23 -22.16 26.51
C ILE A 358 1.22 -22.51 26.18
N ALA A 359 1.44 -23.71 25.67
CA ALA A 359 2.77 -24.18 25.28
C ALA A 359 3.39 -23.32 24.16
N CYS A 360 4.72 -23.34 24.06
CA CYS A 360 5.48 -22.72 22.99
C CYS A 360 5.12 -23.31 21.62
N ARG A 361 5.39 -22.52 20.59
CA ARG A 361 5.35 -22.95 19.21
C ARG A 361 6.66 -23.62 18.84
N ASP A 362 6.71 -24.95 18.92
CA ASP A 362 7.85 -25.74 18.46
C ASP A 362 7.81 -25.90 16.93
N GLU A 363 8.79 -25.34 16.25
CA GLU A 363 8.96 -25.42 14.79
C GLU A 363 9.24 -26.86 14.27
N PRO A 364 9.96 -27.74 15.00
CA PRO A 364 10.25 -29.11 14.54
C PRO A 364 9.05 -30.08 14.61
N SER A 365 8.10 -29.88 15.53
CA SER A 365 7.00 -30.83 15.77
C SER A 365 5.86 -30.72 14.74
N MET A 366 5.90 -29.74 13.84
CA MET A 366 4.90 -29.60 12.78
C MET A 366 5.17 -30.51 11.57
N HIS A 367 6.40 -31.03 11.43
CA HIS A 367 6.80 -31.94 10.34
C HIS A 367 6.72 -33.43 10.69
N MET A 368 6.46 -33.77 11.96
CA MET A 368 6.28 -35.14 12.39
C MET A 368 4.80 -35.34 12.71
N TYR A 369 4.12 -36.14 11.88
CA TYR A 369 2.88 -36.82 12.28
C TYR A 369 3.24 -37.91 13.29
N ASP A 370 3.78 -37.50 14.43
CA ASP A 370 4.08 -38.43 15.50
C ASP A 370 3.25 -38.00 16.71
N ASP A 371 2.29 -38.86 17.07
CA ASP A 371 1.48 -38.81 18.29
C ASP A 371 2.34 -39.08 19.55
N SER A 372 3.66 -38.88 19.47
CA SER A 372 4.60 -39.00 20.58
C SER A 372 4.61 -37.69 21.39
N THR A 373 3.63 -37.64 22.28
CA THR A 373 3.56 -36.82 23.49
C THR A 373 4.93 -36.38 24.03
N GLN A 374 5.35 -35.14 23.74
CA GLN A 374 5.98 -34.34 24.80
C GLN A 374 4.84 -33.85 25.70
N ALA A 375 4.47 -34.72 26.64
CA ALA A 375 3.59 -34.36 27.73
C ALA A 375 4.33 -33.34 28.61
N HIS A 376 4.21 -32.06 28.27
CA HIS A 376 4.25 -31.06 29.32
C HIS A 376 3.11 -31.42 30.27
N GLU A 377 3.44 -31.81 31.50
CA GLU A 377 2.48 -32.08 32.58
C GLU A 377 1.76 -30.78 32.97
N PHE A 378 0.87 -30.30 32.11
CA PHE A 378 -0.05 -29.24 32.47
C PHE A 378 -1.18 -29.86 33.30
N LYS A 379 -1.37 -29.36 34.52
CA LYS A 379 -2.53 -29.70 35.36
C LYS A 379 -3.75 -28.97 34.83
N ASP A 380 -4.28 -29.47 33.72
CA ASP A 380 -5.43 -28.88 33.04
C ASP A 380 -6.74 -29.25 33.76
N ASP A 381 -7.59 -28.26 34.01
CA ASP A 381 -8.93 -28.50 34.54
C ASP A 381 -9.85 -29.03 33.42
N PRO A 382 -10.40 -30.25 33.51
CA PRO A 382 -11.19 -30.85 32.42
C PRO A 382 -12.52 -30.13 32.15
N LYS A 383 -12.97 -29.29 33.09
CA LYS A 383 -14.15 -28.43 32.90
C LYS A 383 -13.86 -27.17 32.09
N LEU A 384 -12.60 -26.75 32.05
CA LEU A 384 -12.18 -25.50 31.41
C LEU A 384 -11.44 -25.76 30.09
N ILE A 385 -10.61 -26.79 30.05
CA ILE A 385 -9.79 -27.15 28.89
C ILE A 385 -10.39 -28.41 28.26
N VAL A 386 -10.94 -28.25 27.05
CA VAL A 386 -11.57 -29.32 26.26
C VAL A 386 -10.51 -30.17 25.58
N PHE A 387 -9.47 -29.53 25.04
CA PHE A 387 -8.35 -30.22 24.41
C PHE A 387 -7.08 -29.35 24.47
N ARG A 388 -5.92 -30.01 24.43
CA ARG A 388 -4.62 -29.37 24.22
C ARG A 388 -3.93 -30.08 23.06
N LYS A 389 -3.46 -29.32 22.07
CA LYS A 389 -2.75 -29.87 20.89
C LYS A 389 -1.62 -28.92 20.50
N GLY A 390 -0.38 -29.33 20.75
CA GLY A 390 0.81 -28.50 20.51
C GLY A 390 0.68 -27.13 21.18
N ASN A 391 0.83 -26.06 20.39
CA ASN A 391 0.73 -24.66 20.84
C ASN A 391 -0.70 -24.12 20.95
N LYS A 392 -1.71 -25.00 21.01
CA LYS A 392 -3.13 -24.63 21.04
C LYS A 392 -3.86 -25.29 22.20
N ILE A 393 -4.78 -24.54 22.79
CA ILE A 393 -5.73 -25.03 23.79
C ILE A 393 -7.16 -24.70 23.36
N GLY A 394 -8.08 -25.62 23.59
CA GLY A 394 -9.52 -25.40 23.47
C GLY A 394 -10.10 -25.07 24.84
N VAL A 395 -10.61 -23.86 25.01
CA VAL A 395 -11.21 -23.36 26.25
C VAL A 395 -12.72 -23.42 26.13
N ALA A 396 -13.38 -24.07 27.10
CA ALA A 396 -14.83 -24.06 27.23
C ALA A 396 -15.29 -22.73 27.85
N VAL A 397 -16.14 -22.01 27.14
CA VAL A 397 -16.71 -20.74 27.59
C VAL A 397 -18.23 -20.83 27.56
N LYS A 398 -18.87 -20.37 28.64
CA LYS A 398 -20.32 -20.35 28.77
C LYS A 398 -20.87 -19.01 28.30
N VAL A 399 -21.82 -19.06 27.37
CA VAL A 399 -22.44 -17.89 26.75
C VAL A 399 -23.95 -17.97 26.89
N THR A 400 -24.55 -16.89 27.38
CA THR A 400 -26.01 -16.71 27.49
C THR A 400 -26.46 -15.56 26.59
N PRO A 401 -27.13 -15.84 25.45
CA PRO A 401 -27.70 -14.80 24.60
C PRO A 401 -28.82 -14.05 25.32
N LEU A 402 -28.74 -12.71 25.32
CA LEU A 402 -29.69 -11.81 25.98
C LEU A 402 -30.70 -11.17 25.02
N VAL A 403 -30.53 -11.38 23.72
CA VAL A 403 -31.39 -10.81 22.66
C VAL A 403 -32.23 -11.94 22.05
N PRO A 404 -33.52 -11.74 21.77
CA PRO A 404 -34.39 -12.80 21.22
C PRO A 404 -34.10 -13.13 19.74
N GLU A 405 -33.66 -12.15 18.95
CA GLU A 405 -33.33 -12.31 17.53
C GLU A 405 -32.07 -11.52 17.17
N GLY A 406 -31.22 -12.09 16.30
CA GLY A 406 -30.04 -11.40 15.75
C GLY A 406 -28.73 -12.12 16.03
N ASP A 407 -27.63 -11.38 15.89
CA ASP A 407 -26.28 -11.91 16.05
C ASP A 407 -25.88 -12.02 17.53
N VAL A 408 -25.37 -13.18 17.94
CA VAL A 408 -24.75 -13.41 19.25
C VAL A 408 -23.31 -12.90 19.22
N LYS A 409 -23.06 -11.85 19.97
CA LYS A 409 -21.80 -11.11 20.00
C LYS A 409 -21.29 -11.02 21.43
N ILE A 410 -20.03 -11.35 21.60
CA ILE A 410 -19.34 -11.33 22.88
C ILE A 410 -18.08 -10.50 22.81
N SER A 411 -17.65 -9.97 23.95
CA SER A 411 -16.35 -9.33 24.07
C SER A 411 -15.71 -9.60 25.43
N PHE A 412 -14.37 -9.61 25.44
CA PHE A 412 -13.56 -9.81 26.62
C PHE A 412 -12.16 -9.23 26.44
N ILE A 413 -11.42 -9.11 27.54
CA ILE A 413 -10.02 -8.69 27.52
C ILE A 413 -9.14 -9.95 27.55
N LEU A 414 -8.35 -10.13 26.51
CA LEU A 414 -7.27 -11.10 26.44
C LEU A 414 -6.02 -10.45 27.02
N LYS A 415 -5.62 -10.88 28.22
CA LYS A 415 -4.37 -10.46 28.86
C LYS A 415 -3.34 -11.56 28.69
N HIS A 416 -2.16 -11.25 28.17
CA HIS A 416 -1.11 -12.25 27.98
C HIS A 416 0.27 -11.69 28.29
N GLU A 417 1.19 -12.59 28.64
CA GLU A 417 2.61 -12.25 28.72
C GLU A 417 3.19 -11.98 27.33
N PHE A 418 3.93 -10.89 27.21
CA PHE A 418 4.66 -10.51 26.01
C PHE A 418 6.13 -10.29 26.38
N ARG A 419 7.00 -11.13 25.82
CA ARG A 419 8.45 -11.03 26.02
C ARG A 419 9.04 -10.11 24.95
N ASN A 420 9.51 -8.94 25.34
CA ASN A 420 10.02 -7.97 24.39
C ASN A 420 11.49 -8.21 24.06
N THR A 421 11.75 -8.91 22.94
CA THR A 421 13.12 -9.24 22.53
C THR A 421 13.92 -8.08 21.93
N THR A 422 13.32 -6.89 21.69
CA THR A 422 14.07 -5.76 21.10
C THR A 422 15.06 -5.12 22.04
N VAL A 423 14.82 -5.17 23.36
CA VAL A 423 15.71 -4.56 24.36
C VAL A 423 16.96 -5.42 24.55
N ALA A 424 16.79 -6.75 24.56
CA ALA A 424 17.89 -7.71 24.70
C ALA A 424 18.88 -7.72 23.52
N SER A 425 18.46 -7.28 22.32
CA SER A 425 19.37 -7.19 21.16
C SER A 425 20.21 -5.92 21.09
N LEU A 426 19.85 -4.86 21.82
CA LEU A 426 20.57 -3.58 21.83
C LEU A 426 21.69 -3.53 22.88
N GLN A 427 21.56 -4.34 23.94
CA GLN A 427 22.57 -4.51 24.97
C GLN A 427 23.15 -5.90 24.75
N ASN A 428 24.42 -6.02 24.34
CA ASN A 428 25.14 -7.29 24.12
C ASN A 428 25.33 -8.14 25.42
N GLU A 429 24.40 -8.04 26.37
CA GLU A 429 24.38 -8.78 27.61
C GLU A 429 23.18 -9.73 27.59
N SER A 430 23.43 -10.97 28.01
CA SER A 430 22.47 -12.02 28.31
C SER A 430 21.51 -11.63 29.45
N LYS A 431 20.73 -10.56 29.28
CA LYS A 431 19.60 -10.21 30.12
C LYS A 431 18.36 -10.90 29.56
N GLU A 432 17.67 -11.64 30.42
CA GLU A 432 16.39 -12.24 30.06
C GLU A 432 15.43 -11.16 29.53
N PRO A 433 14.65 -11.45 28.48
CA PRO A 433 13.77 -10.46 27.87
C PRO A 433 12.72 -10.00 28.88
N GLU A 434 12.56 -8.69 29.02
CA GLU A 434 11.57 -8.09 29.92
C GLU A 434 10.16 -8.61 29.58
N ILE A 435 9.48 -9.15 30.60
CA ILE A 435 8.12 -9.66 30.50
C ILE A 435 7.17 -8.51 30.76
N VAL A 436 6.36 -8.17 29.76
CA VAL A 436 5.31 -7.15 29.86
C VAL A 436 3.95 -7.79 29.66
N TRP A 437 2.97 -7.40 30.48
CA TRP A 437 1.60 -7.84 30.32
C TRP A 437 0.87 -6.95 29.32
N LEU A 438 0.39 -7.53 28.22
CA LEU A 438 -0.41 -6.82 27.23
C LEU A 438 -1.88 -7.21 27.36
N GLU A 439 -2.75 -6.20 27.22
CA GLU A 439 -4.20 -6.36 27.28
C GLU A 439 -4.82 -5.99 25.93
N HIS A 440 -5.63 -6.91 25.40
CA HIS A 440 -6.26 -6.76 24.09
C HIS A 440 -7.76 -7.01 24.21
N LYS A 441 -8.57 -6.02 23.84
CA LYS A 441 -10.02 -6.19 23.75
C LYS A 441 -10.35 -7.00 22.49
N VAL A 442 -10.97 -8.17 22.69
CA VAL A 442 -11.38 -9.09 21.64
C VAL A 442 -12.90 -9.04 21.51
N TYR A 443 -13.39 -8.99 20.28
CA TYR A 443 -14.79 -8.97 19.91
C TYR A 443 -15.06 -10.16 19.00
N ILE A 444 -16.04 -10.99 19.35
CA ILE A 444 -16.36 -12.20 18.62
C ILE A 444 -17.82 -12.15 18.21
N CYS A 445 -18.08 -12.41 16.93
CA CYS A 445 -19.41 -12.70 16.41
C CYS A 445 -19.53 -14.21 16.28
N LEU A 446 -20.35 -14.82 17.12
CA LEU A 446 -20.48 -16.27 17.21
C LEU A 446 -21.42 -16.87 16.15
N GLY A 447 -22.41 -16.09 15.71
CA GLY A 447 -23.45 -16.52 14.78
C GLY A 447 -24.78 -15.84 15.09
N LYS A 448 -25.86 -16.41 14.57
CA LYS A 448 -27.23 -15.96 14.83
C LYS A 448 -27.95 -16.93 15.77
N ILE A 449 -28.95 -16.40 16.48
CA ILE A 449 -29.96 -17.18 17.21
C ILE A 449 -30.92 -17.81 16.20
#